data_AF-A0A6L4B5V5-F1
#
_entry.id   AF-A0A6L4B5V5-F1
#
_cell.length_a   1.000
_cell.length_b   1.000
_cell.length_c   1.000
_cell.angle_alpha   90.00
_cell.angle_beta   90.00
_cell.angle_gamma   90.00
#
_symmetry.space_group_name_H-M   'P 1'
#
loop_
_entity.id
_entity.type
_entity.pdbx_description
1 polymer ?
#
loop_
_entity_poly.entity_id
_entity_poly.type
_entity_poly.pdbx_seq_one_letter_code
_entity_poly.pdbx_strand_id
1 'polypeptide(L)'
;MPIPLLPPLVEQRMRDFAGHSPLRIRHPGAAREGSDLFCHAVVREQVALHGGRQCYGWLHSVPVPADGQRGAHGFTFHSVWLSPDGQLVDLSPHGFSRNGWSLFIPDARRCYDFVGERGYNALVIYTDVRHCRHVRQLNGLALRPGALYWASHLYLLPVDAYAGRFRRASRHLPEIQARYGLKTEGGRLTGLEQLSRQQRIELAFNYGIH
;
A
#
# COMPACT_ATOMS: atom_id res chain seq x y z
N MET A 1 10.04 27.23 -12.06
CA MET A 1 8.95 26.24 -11.89
C MET A 1 9.36 25.25 -10.83
N PRO A 2 8.47 24.84 -9.90
CA PRO A 2 8.80 23.81 -8.93
C PRO A 2 9.13 22.49 -9.64
N ILE A 3 10.12 21.75 -9.12
CA ILE A 3 10.53 20.45 -9.66
C ILE A 3 9.41 19.44 -9.35
N PRO A 4 8.89 18.69 -10.34
CA PRO A 4 7.84 17.71 -10.11
C PRO A 4 8.32 16.58 -9.19
N LEU A 5 7.47 16.17 -8.23
CA LEU A 5 7.80 15.12 -7.26
C LEU A 5 7.66 13.70 -7.85
N LEU A 6 6.89 13.56 -8.94
CA LEU A 6 6.64 12.32 -9.66
C LEU A 6 6.75 12.57 -11.18
N PRO A 7 7.00 11.53 -11.99
CA PRO A 7 6.83 11.63 -13.43
C PRO A 7 5.40 12.10 -13.80
N PRO A 8 5.22 12.97 -14.81
CA PRO A 8 3.91 13.58 -15.11
C PRO A 8 2.76 12.57 -15.29
N LEU A 9 3.02 11.46 -15.97
CA LEU A 9 2.03 10.39 -16.16
C LEU A 9 1.60 9.76 -14.83
N VAL A 10 2.56 9.50 -13.93
CA VAL A 10 2.32 8.89 -12.62
C VAL A 10 1.55 9.85 -11.72
N GLU A 11 1.95 11.12 -11.72
CA GLU A 11 1.26 12.17 -10.98
C GLU A 11 -0.19 12.33 -11.46
N GLN A 12 -0.42 12.41 -12.77
CA GLN A 12 -1.76 12.53 -13.33
C GLN A 12 -2.64 11.36 -12.91
N ARG A 13 -2.13 10.13 -13.03
CA ARG A 13 -2.89 8.92 -12.66
C ARG A 13 -3.24 8.86 -11.19
N MET A 14 -2.29 9.21 -10.32
CA MET A 14 -2.57 9.26 -8.89
C MET A 14 -3.51 10.41 -8.53
N ARG A 15 -3.43 11.54 -9.23
CA ARG A 15 -4.37 12.66 -9.06
C ARG A 15 -5.79 12.26 -9.46
N ASP A 16 -5.97 11.61 -10.61
CA ASP A 16 -7.27 11.08 -11.04
C ASP A 16 -7.82 10.09 -9.97
N PHE A 17 -6.94 9.25 -9.43
CA PHE A 17 -7.30 8.17 -8.50
C PHE A 17 -7.48 8.57 -7.02
N ALA A 18 -6.78 9.59 -6.53
CA ALA A 18 -6.79 10.04 -5.13
C ALA A 18 -7.35 11.47 -4.94
N GLY A 19 -7.44 12.24 -6.02
CA GLY A 19 -8.02 13.58 -6.05
C GLY A 19 -7.06 14.72 -5.66
N HIS A 20 -5.80 14.41 -5.35
CA HIS A 20 -4.84 15.41 -4.86
C HIS A 20 -3.47 15.27 -5.54
N SER A 21 -2.70 16.36 -5.50
CA SER A 21 -1.29 16.38 -5.88
C SER A 21 -0.41 15.73 -4.81
N PRO A 22 0.75 15.18 -5.20
CA PRO A 22 1.74 14.70 -4.24
C PRO A 22 2.28 15.82 -3.36
N LEU A 23 2.53 15.47 -2.09
CA LEU A 23 3.13 16.32 -1.08
C LEU A 23 4.43 15.66 -0.60
N ARG A 24 5.44 16.50 -0.39
CA ARG A 24 6.65 16.09 0.33
C ARG A 24 6.45 16.42 1.81
N ILE A 25 6.39 15.39 2.65
CA ILE A 25 6.09 15.54 4.08
C ILE A 25 7.27 15.07 4.93
N ARG A 26 7.42 15.67 6.12
CA ARG A 26 8.51 15.33 7.01
C ARG A 26 8.29 13.91 7.55
N HIS A 27 9.35 13.12 7.50
CA HIS A 27 9.45 11.84 8.18
C HIS A 27 10.67 11.95 9.10
N PRO A 28 10.50 12.22 10.41
CA PRO A 28 11.60 12.48 11.33
C PRO A 28 12.53 11.27 11.55
N GLY A 29 12.32 10.19 10.80
CA GLY A 29 13.05 8.94 10.89
C GLY A 29 12.23 7.97 11.71
N ALA A 30 12.42 6.70 11.41
CA ALA A 30 11.76 5.67 12.15
C ALA A 30 12.67 4.48 12.35
N ALA A 31 12.30 3.70 13.36
CA ALA A 31 13.01 2.55 13.86
C ALA A 31 13.47 1.57 12.76
N ARG A 32 14.43 0.71 13.14
CA ARG A 32 15.04 -0.37 12.34
C ARG A 32 14.07 -1.01 11.34
N GLU A 33 14.60 -1.36 10.15
CA GLU A 33 13.93 -2.26 9.20
C GLU A 33 13.23 -3.42 9.94
N GLY A 34 11.95 -3.63 9.63
CA GLY A 34 11.16 -4.73 10.19
C GLY A 34 10.26 -4.40 11.38
N SER A 35 10.17 -3.14 11.84
CA SER A 35 9.06 -2.75 12.72
C SER A 35 7.81 -2.43 11.90
N ASP A 36 7.03 -3.44 11.54
CA ASP A 36 5.69 -3.28 10.96
C ASP A 36 4.69 -2.79 12.03
N LEU A 37 5.00 -1.65 12.67
CA LEU A 37 3.98 -0.94 13.43
C LEU A 37 2.97 -0.40 12.43
N PHE A 38 1.77 -0.95 12.54
CA PHE A 38 0.62 -0.63 11.72
C PHE A 38 0.36 0.88 11.71
N CYS A 39 0.71 1.56 10.61
CA CYS A 39 0.77 3.04 10.49
C CYS A 39 -0.51 3.73 10.96
N HIS A 40 -1.66 3.13 10.66
CA HIS A 40 -2.96 3.66 11.06
C HIS A 40 -3.13 3.68 12.58
N ALA A 41 -2.64 2.66 13.31
CA ALA A 41 -2.68 2.67 14.78
C ALA A 41 -1.71 3.68 15.39
N VAL A 42 -0.49 3.80 14.86
CA VAL A 42 0.52 4.77 15.33
C VAL A 42 -0.05 6.18 15.26
N VAL A 43 -0.61 6.56 14.10
CA VAL A 43 -1.18 7.90 13.93
C VAL A 43 -2.44 8.10 14.79
N ARG A 44 -3.28 7.08 14.94
CA ARG A 44 -4.46 7.16 15.82
C ARG A 44 -4.06 7.43 17.27
N GLU A 45 -3.05 6.74 17.77
CA GLU A 45 -2.51 6.95 19.11
C GLU A 45 -1.91 8.35 19.25
N GLN A 46 -1.15 8.81 18.25
CA GLN A 46 -0.63 10.16 18.25
C GLN A 46 -1.74 11.22 18.36
N VAL A 47 -2.82 11.05 17.60
CA VAL A 47 -3.98 11.95 17.64
C VAL A 47 -4.65 11.93 19.01
N ALA A 48 -4.78 10.76 19.63
CA ALA A 48 -5.38 10.63 20.96
C ALA A 48 -4.54 11.32 22.05
N LEU A 49 -3.21 11.27 21.95
CA LEU A 49 -2.29 11.84 22.94
C LEU A 49 -2.03 13.33 22.75
N HIS A 50 -1.95 13.79 21.49
CA HIS A 50 -1.42 15.12 21.16
C HIS A 50 -2.40 15.97 20.32
N GLY A 51 -3.60 15.47 20.03
CA GLY A 51 -4.59 16.14 19.20
C GLY A 51 -4.23 16.13 17.71
N GLY A 52 -4.83 17.04 16.95
CA GLY A 52 -4.69 17.10 15.49
C GLY A 52 -5.63 16.11 14.79
N ARG A 53 -5.21 15.59 13.63
CA ARG A 53 -6.05 14.71 12.80
C ARG A 53 -5.24 13.64 12.10
N GLN A 54 -5.84 12.47 11.95
CA GLN A 54 -5.33 11.41 11.10
C GLN A 54 -5.75 11.67 9.65
N CYS A 55 -4.77 11.78 8.76
CA CYS A 55 -4.98 11.93 7.32
C CYS A 55 -4.63 10.61 6.61
N TYR A 56 -5.42 10.24 5.61
CA TYR A 56 -5.26 9.02 4.83
C TYR A 56 -4.84 9.34 3.40
N GLY A 57 -4.12 8.40 2.78
CA GLY A 57 -3.63 8.59 1.42
C GLY A 57 -2.65 7.51 1.00
N TRP A 58 -1.80 7.86 0.06
CA TRP A 58 -0.92 6.96 -0.64
C TRP A 58 0.53 7.38 -0.46
N LEU A 59 1.33 6.54 0.19
CA LEU A 59 2.77 6.73 0.35
C LEU A 59 3.49 6.07 -0.82
N HIS A 60 4.34 6.80 -1.54
CA HIS A 60 5.16 6.22 -2.60
C HIS A 60 6.22 5.28 -2.00
N SER A 61 6.14 3.99 -2.31
CA SER A 61 6.90 2.91 -1.66
C SER A 61 7.88 2.18 -2.60
N VAL A 62 7.82 2.42 -3.92
CA VAL A 62 8.71 1.83 -4.93
C VAL A 62 9.04 2.94 -5.94
N PRO A 63 10.31 3.11 -6.38
CA PRO A 63 11.38 2.11 -6.44
C PRO A 63 12.19 1.94 -5.15
N VAL A 64 12.69 0.72 -4.93
CA VAL A 64 13.73 0.45 -3.92
C VAL A 64 14.94 1.35 -4.24
N PRO A 65 15.54 2.04 -3.26
CA PRO A 65 16.49 3.15 -3.49
C PRO A 65 17.76 2.83 -4.29
N ALA A 66 18.11 1.56 -4.48
CA ALA A 66 19.39 1.17 -5.07
C ALA A 66 19.37 0.99 -6.59
N ASP A 67 18.21 0.69 -7.20
CA ASP A 67 18.22 -0.05 -8.47
C ASP A 67 17.59 0.66 -9.66
N GLY A 68 17.36 1.97 -9.57
CA GLY A 68 17.11 2.82 -10.75
C GLY A 68 16.06 2.27 -11.73
N GLN A 69 15.11 1.44 -11.28
CA GLN A 69 14.15 0.77 -12.15
C GLN A 69 13.10 1.79 -12.58
N ARG A 70 13.49 2.56 -13.60
CA ARG A 70 12.63 3.40 -14.41
C ARG A 70 11.58 2.48 -15.01
N GLY A 71 10.35 2.52 -14.51
CA GLY A 71 9.30 1.68 -15.07
C GLY A 71 8.23 1.19 -14.12
N ALA A 72 8.40 1.32 -12.80
CA ALA A 72 7.39 0.92 -11.83
C ALA A 72 7.31 1.89 -10.63
N HIS A 73 6.09 2.25 -10.24
CA HIS A 73 5.81 3.15 -9.12
C HIS A 73 4.77 2.49 -8.22
N GLY A 74 5.16 2.20 -6.98
CA GLY A 74 4.32 1.56 -5.99
C GLY A 74 3.84 2.57 -4.96
N PHE A 75 2.61 2.39 -4.49
CA PHE A 75 2.03 3.23 -3.46
C PHE A 75 1.31 2.40 -2.40
N THR A 76 1.68 2.58 -1.15
CA THR A 76 1.07 1.90 -0.01
C THR A 76 -0.02 2.79 0.59
N PHE A 77 -1.20 2.23 0.90
CA PHE A 77 -2.22 2.96 1.64
C PHE A 77 -1.69 3.27 3.05
N HIS A 78 -1.70 4.54 3.43
CA HIS A 78 -0.91 5.04 4.56
C HIS A 78 -1.67 6.06 5.38
N SER A 79 -1.27 6.21 6.64
CA SER A 79 -1.73 7.31 7.50
C SER A 79 -0.58 8.19 7.92
N VAL A 80 -0.89 9.50 7.95
CA VAL A 80 0.02 10.55 8.40
C VAL A 80 -0.72 11.46 9.38
N TRP A 81 0.02 12.11 10.27
CA TRP A 81 -0.55 12.98 11.28
C TRP A 81 -0.56 14.43 10.78
N LEU A 82 -1.72 15.07 10.79
CA LEU A 82 -1.84 16.52 10.70
C LEU A 82 -1.86 17.06 12.13
N SER A 83 -0.75 17.65 12.56
CA SER A 83 -0.61 18.22 13.90
C SER A 83 -1.51 19.46 14.09
N PRO A 84 -1.78 19.86 15.35
CA PRO A 84 -2.61 21.03 15.65
C PRO A 84 -2.12 22.35 15.04
N ASP A 85 -0.81 22.48 14.80
CA ASP A 85 -0.18 23.63 14.13
C ASP A 85 -0.24 23.55 12.59
N GLY A 86 -0.91 22.53 12.03
CA GLY A 86 -1.14 22.37 10.61
C GLY A 86 -0.03 21.67 9.84
N GLN A 87 0.98 21.10 10.51
CA GLN A 87 2.04 20.35 9.83
C GLN A 87 1.60 18.91 9.53
N LEU A 88 1.87 18.46 8.30
CA LEU A 88 1.65 17.07 7.91
C LEU A 88 2.93 16.26 8.10
N VAL A 89 2.89 15.25 8.96
CA VAL A 89 4.06 14.48 9.40
C VAL A 89 3.79 12.98 9.24
N ASP A 90 4.73 12.30 8.61
CA ASP A 90 4.77 10.84 8.60
C ASP A 90 5.47 10.36 9.87
N LEU A 91 4.76 9.58 10.69
CA LEU A 91 5.28 9.08 11.98
C LEU A 91 5.59 7.60 11.94
N SER A 92 5.17 6.91 10.89
CA SER A 92 5.12 5.45 10.89
C SER A 92 6.46 4.88 10.46
N PRO A 93 6.93 3.79 11.08
CA PRO A 93 8.19 3.20 10.69
C PRO A 93 8.17 2.52 9.32
N HIS A 94 9.08 2.97 8.43
CA HIS A 94 9.33 2.34 7.15
C HIS A 94 10.63 2.83 6.47
N GLY A 95 11.12 2.05 5.51
CA GLY A 95 12.31 2.37 4.69
C GLY A 95 12.04 3.24 3.44
N PHE A 96 10.80 3.63 3.16
CA PHE A 96 10.44 4.34 1.91
C PHE A 96 10.84 5.82 1.87
N SER A 97 11.18 6.42 3.01
CA SER A 97 11.56 7.83 3.07
C SER A 97 12.98 8.06 2.58
N ARG A 98 13.25 9.23 1.99
CA ARG A 98 14.60 9.65 1.59
C ARG A 98 14.98 10.94 2.30
N ASN A 99 16.12 10.92 2.98
CA ASN A 99 16.68 12.07 3.69
C ASN A 99 15.69 12.70 4.70
N GLY A 100 14.88 11.89 5.37
CA GLY A 100 13.87 12.35 6.33
C GLY A 100 12.59 12.91 5.70
N TRP A 101 12.29 12.55 4.45
CA TRP A 101 11.08 12.97 3.75
C TRP A 101 10.36 11.80 3.09
N SER A 102 9.04 11.80 3.23
CA SER A 102 8.11 10.90 2.55
C SER A 102 7.41 11.63 1.42
N LEU A 103 7.01 10.89 0.40
CA LEU A 103 6.17 11.39 -0.70
C LEU A 103 4.77 10.81 -0.54
N PHE A 104 3.81 11.68 -0.22
CA PHE A 104 2.47 11.30 0.19
C PHE A 104 1.41 11.98 -0.67
N ILE A 105 0.38 11.25 -1.08
CA ILE A 105 -0.73 11.76 -1.87
C ILE A 105 -2.01 11.61 -1.04
N PRO A 106 -2.60 12.70 -0.52
CA PRO A 106 -3.83 12.64 0.27
C PRO A 106 -4.99 12.02 -0.51
N ASP A 107 -5.83 11.25 0.19
CA ASP A 107 -7.04 10.65 -0.37
C ASP A 107 -8.21 10.81 0.61
N ALA A 108 -9.09 11.76 0.33
CA ALA A 108 -10.25 12.05 1.17
C ALA A 108 -11.39 11.04 1.00
N ARG A 109 -11.33 10.15 -0.02
CA ARG A 109 -12.39 9.18 -0.31
C ARG A 109 -12.23 7.87 0.45
N ARG A 110 -11.05 7.63 1.02
CA ARG A 110 -10.68 6.37 1.65
C ARG A 110 -10.16 6.62 3.05
N CYS A 111 -10.60 5.81 4.00
CA CYS A 111 -10.11 5.78 5.37
C CYS A 111 -9.93 4.34 5.83
N TYR A 112 -9.09 4.13 6.85
CA TYR A 112 -9.02 2.84 7.52
C TYR A 112 -10.22 2.65 8.43
N ASP A 113 -10.88 1.50 8.31
CA ASP A 113 -11.96 1.09 9.21
C ASP A 113 -11.38 0.29 10.36
N PHE A 114 -11.27 0.91 11.53
CA PHE A 114 -10.74 0.27 12.73
C PHE A 114 -11.70 -0.76 13.35
N VAL A 115 -13.00 -0.67 13.07
CA VAL A 115 -13.99 -1.61 13.62
C VAL A 115 -13.97 -2.90 12.80
N GLY A 116 -14.00 -2.77 11.48
CA GLY A 116 -13.91 -3.90 10.54
C GLY A 116 -12.49 -4.37 10.24
N GLU A 117 -11.47 -3.66 10.73
CA GLU A 117 -10.05 -3.88 10.44
C GLU A 117 -9.77 -3.93 8.92
N ARG A 118 -10.35 -2.96 8.20
CA ARG A 118 -10.29 -2.87 6.73
C ARG A 118 -9.44 -1.71 6.25
N GLY A 119 -8.47 -2.03 5.40
CA GLY A 119 -7.63 -1.07 4.69
C GLY A 119 -7.75 -1.23 3.18
N TYR A 120 -6.76 -0.68 2.47
CA TYR A 120 -6.66 -0.81 1.02
C TYR A 120 -5.32 -1.44 0.61
N ASN A 121 -5.36 -2.31 -0.40
CA ASN A 121 -4.18 -2.90 -1.01
C ASN A 121 -3.26 -1.81 -1.59
N ALA A 122 -2.00 -2.13 -1.79
CA ALA A 122 -1.08 -1.23 -2.48
C ALA A 122 -1.53 -0.98 -3.92
N LEU A 123 -1.04 0.09 -4.52
CA LEU A 123 -1.19 0.39 -5.93
C LEU A 123 0.15 0.25 -6.63
N VAL A 124 0.09 -0.09 -7.92
CA VAL A 124 1.26 -0.01 -8.79
C VAL A 124 0.91 0.58 -10.15
N ILE A 125 1.81 1.39 -10.69
CA ILE A 125 1.80 1.88 -12.06
C ILE A 125 3.08 1.42 -12.73
N TYR A 126 2.95 0.68 -13.83
CA TYR A 126 4.08 0.37 -14.70
C TYR A 126 4.14 1.41 -15.82
N THR A 127 5.27 2.06 -16.02
CA THR A 127 5.47 3.08 -17.06
C THR A 127 6.29 2.58 -18.25
N ASP A 128 7.00 1.45 -18.10
CA ASP A 128 7.77 0.81 -19.17
C ASP A 128 7.07 -0.45 -19.70
N VAL A 129 6.92 -0.52 -21.02
CA VAL A 129 6.37 -1.68 -21.74
C VAL A 129 7.16 -2.97 -21.49
N ARG A 130 8.48 -2.88 -21.27
CA ARG A 130 9.34 -4.02 -20.97
C ARG A 130 8.96 -4.64 -19.63
N HIS A 131 8.74 -3.83 -18.60
CA HIS A 131 8.22 -4.29 -17.31
C HIS A 131 6.82 -4.87 -17.44
N CYS A 132 5.92 -4.23 -18.18
CA CYS A 132 4.58 -4.78 -18.42
C CYS A 132 4.64 -6.19 -19.05
N ARG A 133 5.53 -6.42 -20.03
CA ARG A 133 5.72 -7.74 -20.65
C ARG A 133 6.28 -8.76 -19.67
N HIS A 134 7.30 -8.39 -18.89
CA HIS A 134 7.89 -9.28 -17.89
C HIS A 134 6.86 -9.69 -16.83
N VAL A 135 6.13 -8.73 -16.27
CA VAL A 135 5.10 -9.02 -15.27
C VAL A 135 3.93 -9.80 -15.85
N ARG A 136 3.58 -9.60 -17.14
CA ARG A 136 2.61 -10.46 -17.84
C ARG A 136 3.04 -11.92 -17.89
N GLN A 137 4.33 -12.20 -18.11
CA GLN A 137 4.85 -13.58 -18.10
C GLN A 137 4.70 -14.23 -16.72
N LEU A 138 4.88 -13.46 -15.63
CA LEU A 138 4.75 -13.95 -14.26
C LEU A 138 3.30 -14.11 -13.81
N ASN A 139 2.43 -13.17 -14.20
CA ASN A 139 1.07 -13.06 -13.64
C ASN A 139 -0.06 -13.40 -14.61
N GLY A 140 0.24 -13.63 -15.89
CA GLY A 140 -0.75 -13.86 -16.93
C GLY A 140 -1.64 -12.64 -17.26
N LEU A 141 -1.52 -11.53 -16.51
CA LEU A 141 -2.32 -10.33 -16.70
C LEU A 141 -1.73 -9.47 -17.82
N ALA A 142 -2.55 -9.09 -18.80
CA ALA A 142 -2.17 -8.16 -19.85
C ALA A 142 -2.10 -6.73 -19.32
N LEU A 143 -0.93 -6.32 -18.82
CA LEU A 143 -0.70 -4.99 -18.31
C LEU A 143 -0.58 -3.94 -19.42
N ARG A 144 -1.21 -2.80 -19.19
CA ARG A 144 -1.10 -1.57 -19.98
C ARG A 144 -0.17 -0.58 -19.26
N PRO A 145 0.86 -0.03 -19.93
CA PRO A 145 1.66 1.06 -19.38
C PRO A 145 0.80 2.26 -18.98
N GLY A 146 1.11 2.88 -17.85
CA GLY A 146 0.40 4.03 -17.30
C GLY A 146 -0.97 3.70 -16.70
N ALA A 147 -1.40 2.44 -16.68
CA ALA A 147 -2.61 2.03 -15.97
C ALA A 147 -2.29 1.73 -14.50
N LEU A 148 -3.30 1.91 -13.66
CA LEU A 148 -3.24 1.67 -12.22
C LEU A 148 -3.75 0.26 -11.91
N TYR A 149 -3.07 -0.44 -11.00
CA TYR A 149 -3.48 -1.76 -10.52
C TYR A 149 -3.42 -1.80 -9.01
N TRP A 150 -4.38 -2.50 -8.41
CA TRP A 150 -4.23 -3.02 -7.06
C TRP A 150 -3.15 -4.09 -7.06
N ALA A 151 -2.26 -4.04 -6.07
CA ALA A 151 -1.15 -4.95 -5.89
C ALA A 151 -1.23 -5.62 -4.52
N SER A 152 -1.15 -6.95 -4.52
CA SER A 152 -0.95 -7.74 -3.30
C SER A 152 0.04 -8.86 -3.59
N HIS A 153 1.21 -8.78 -2.96
CA HIS A 153 2.34 -9.66 -3.22
C HIS A 153 2.67 -9.70 -4.73
N LEU A 154 2.61 -10.87 -5.36
CA LEU A 154 2.84 -11.03 -6.79
C LEU A 154 1.62 -10.70 -7.65
N TYR A 155 0.41 -10.63 -7.07
CA TYR A 155 -0.83 -10.54 -7.83
C TYR A 155 -1.24 -9.09 -8.11
N LEU A 156 -1.88 -8.91 -9.27
CA LEU A 156 -2.37 -7.63 -9.76
C LEU A 156 -3.83 -7.74 -10.17
N LEU A 157 -4.62 -6.73 -9.84
CA LEU A 157 -5.99 -6.56 -10.32
C LEU A 157 -6.20 -5.12 -10.82
N PRO A 158 -6.86 -4.91 -11.98
CA PRO A 158 -7.25 -3.58 -12.42
C PRO A 158 -8.10 -2.85 -11.36
N VAL A 159 -7.89 -1.55 -11.19
CA VAL A 159 -8.59 -0.78 -10.14
C VAL A 159 -10.08 -0.56 -10.39
N ASP A 160 -10.54 -0.78 -11.61
CA ASP A 160 -11.95 -0.78 -12.01
C ASP A 160 -12.64 -2.14 -11.77
N ALA A 161 -11.87 -3.23 -11.71
CA ALA A 161 -12.39 -4.58 -11.50
C ALA A 161 -12.46 -5.01 -10.02
N TYR A 162 -11.80 -4.29 -9.12
CA TYR A 162 -11.73 -4.62 -7.70
C TYR A 162 -11.73 -3.36 -6.82
N ALA A 163 -12.36 -3.42 -5.65
CA ALA A 163 -12.46 -2.25 -4.75
C ALA A 163 -11.16 -1.94 -3.99
N GLY A 164 -10.20 -2.86 -3.99
CA GLY A 164 -8.92 -2.73 -3.29
C GLY A 164 -8.99 -2.92 -1.79
N ARG A 165 -10.11 -3.37 -1.23
CA ARG A 165 -10.29 -3.47 0.23
C ARG A 165 -9.74 -4.80 0.74
N PHE A 166 -8.95 -4.77 1.80
CA PHE A 166 -8.50 -5.99 2.49
C PHE A 166 -8.80 -5.92 3.98
N ARG A 167 -8.90 -7.08 4.62
CA ARG A 167 -9.04 -7.26 6.07
C ARG A 167 -7.73 -7.73 6.65
N ARG A 168 -7.37 -7.28 7.84
CA ARG A 168 -6.15 -7.74 8.50
C ARG A 168 -6.24 -9.23 8.85
N ALA A 169 -5.42 -10.07 8.20
CA ALA A 169 -5.41 -11.53 8.39
C ALA A 169 -5.36 -11.98 9.86
N SER A 170 -4.53 -11.34 10.69
CA SER A 170 -4.35 -11.71 12.10
C SER A 170 -5.64 -11.65 12.93
N ARG A 171 -6.65 -10.90 12.48
CA ARG A 171 -7.96 -10.81 13.14
C ARG A 171 -8.99 -11.81 12.61
N HIS A 172 -8.74 -12.39 11.43
CA HIS A 172 -9.66 -13.28 10.73
C HIS A 172 -9.10 -14.69 10.55
N LEU A 173 -7.99 -15.03 11.24
CA LEU A 173 -7.30 -16.29 11.04
C LEU A 173 -8.21 -17.53 11.21
N PRO A 174 -9.09 -17.62 12.24
CA PRO A 174 -9.99 -18.77 12.38
C PRO A 174 -10.98 -18.92 11.21
N GLU A 175 -11.54 -17.81 10.72
CA GLU A 175 -12.44 -17.78 9.56
C GLU A 175 -11.71 -18.26 8.30
N ILE A 176 -10.49 -17.78 8.10
CA ILE A 176 -9.63 -18.14 6.96
C ILE A 176 -9.28 -19.63 7.02
N GLN A 177 -8.84 -20.13 8.17
CA GLN A 177 -8.51 -21.54 8.36
C GLN A 177 -9.69 -22.45 8.05
N ALA A 178 -10.87 -22.14 8.60
CA ALA A 178 -12.08 -22.92 8.36
C ALA A 178 -12.51 -22.89 6.88
N ARG A 179 -12.47 -21.73 6.24
CA ARG A 179 -12.92 -21.55 4.85
C ARG A 179 -12.03 -22.25 3.83
N TYR A 180 -10.72 -22.24 4.06
CA TYR A 180 -9.72 -22.73 3.09
C TYR A 180 -9.05 -24.05 3.52
N GLY A 181 -9.44 -24.63 4.65
CA GLY A 181 -8.85 -25.86 5.17
C GLY A 181 -7.39 -25.70 5.61
N LEU A 182 -6.99 -24.49 6.01
CA LEU A 182 -5.60 -24.15 6.37
C LEU A 182 -5.33 -24.38 7.86
N LYS A 183 -4.06 -24.53 8.23
CA LYS A 183 -3.62 -24.74 9.63
C LYS A 183 -2.49 -23.79 10.00
N THR A 184 -2.32 -23.53 11.29
CA THR A 184 -1.19 -22.74 11.79
C THR A 184 -0.22 -23.65 12.51
N GLU A 185 1.01 -23.73 12.02
CA GLU A 185 2.10 -24.51 12.59
C GLU A 185 3.32 -23.60 12.77
N GLY A 186 3.89 -23.56 13.98
CA GLY A 186 5.02 -22.67 14.28
C GLY A 186 4.76 -21.18 14.03
N GLY A 187 3.50 -20.74 14.15
CA GLY A 187 3.08 -19.36 13.88
C GLY A 187 2.93 -19.01 12.39
N ARG A 188 3.03 -19.99 11.48
CA ARG A 188 2.84 -19.80 10.04
C ARG A 188 1.64 -20.58 9.52
N LEU A 189 0.95 -20.01 8.55
CA LEU A 189 -0.16 -20.67 7.88
C LEU A 189 0.39 -21.71 6.88
N THR A 190 -0.07 -22.95 6.97
CA THR A 190 0.31 -24.08 6.13
C THR A 190 -0.87 -24.55 5.27
N GLY A 191 -0.60 -25.20 4.13
CA GLY A 191 -1.61 -25.67 3.19
C GLY A 191 -1.92 -24.71 2.03
N LEU A 192 -1.21 -23.57 1.93
CA LEU A 192 -1.41 -22.57 0.87
C LEU A 192 -1.07 -23.14 -0.53
N GLU A 193 -0.17 -24.12 -0.60
CA GLU A 193 0.24 -24.80 -1.82
C GLU A 193 -0.87 -25.66 -2.44
N GLN A 194 -1.84 -26.10 -1.63
CA GLN A 194 -2.97 -26.92 -2.06
C GLN A 194 -4.12 -26.08 -2.64
N LEU A 195 -4.05 -24.76 -2.46
CA LEU A 195 -5.07 -23.85 -2.95
C LEU A 195 -4.93 -23.62 -4.45
N SER A 196 -6.09 -23.51 -5.11
CA SER A 196 -6.15 -23.04 -6.49
C SER A 196 -5.56 -21.63 -6.61
N ARG A 197 -5.13 -21.27 -7.83
CA ARG A 197 -4.68 -19.90 -8.11
C ARG A 197 -5.72 -18.85 -7.73
N GLN A 198 -7.00 -19.11 -7.98
CA GLN A 198 -8.09 -18.19 -7.64
C GLN A 198 -8.22 -17.98 -6.13
N GLN A 199 -8.13 -19.04 -5.33
CA GLN A 199 -8.16 -18.95 -3.86
C GLN A 199 -6.96 -18.19 -3.31
N ARG A 200 -5.76 -18.38 -3.88
CA ARG A 200 -4.57 -17.61 -3.48
C ARG A 200 -4.69 -16.13 -3.82
N ILE A 201 -5.26 -15.79 -4.98
CA ILE A 201 -5.57 -14.40 -5.34
C ILE A 201 -6.58 -13.81 -4.35
N GLU A 202 -7.62 -14.56 -4.01
CA GLU A 202 -8.61 -14.12 -3.02
C GLU A 202 -7.97 -13.86 -1.66
N LEU A 203 -7.13 -14.77 -1.17
CA LEU A 203 -6.40 -14.60 0.09
C LEU A 203 -5.44 -13.41 0.07
N ALA A 204 -4.70 -13.23 -1.01
CA ALA A 204 -3.78 -12.12 -1.17
C ALA A 204 -4.53 -10.78 -1.15
N PHE A 205 -5.61 -10.63 -1.92
CA PHE A 205 -6.33 -9.36 -2.00
C PHE A 205 -7.23 -9.09 -0.80
N ASN A 206 -7.91 -10.10 -0.26
CA ASN A 206 -8.84 -9.92 0.85
C ASN A 206 -8.18 -9.95 2.22
N TYR A 207 -7.02 -10.58 2.37
CA TYR A 207 -6.38 -10.77 3.68
C TYR A 207 -4.88 -10.44 3.72
N GLY A 208 -4.23 -10.21 2.57
CA GLY A 208 -2.79 -9.97 2.51
C GLY A 208 -1.92 -11.24 2.69
N ILE A 209 -2.52 -12.43 2.60
CA ILE A 209 -1.85 -13.72 2.78
C ILE A 209 -1.30 -14.22 1.45
N HIS A 210 -0.05 -14.67 1.42
CA HIS A 210 0.65 -15.14 0.24
C HIS A 210 1.63 -16.26 0.56
#